data_AF-A0A382RXN4-F1
#
_entry.id   AF-A0A382RXN4-F1
#
_cell.length_a   1.000
_cell.length_b   1.000
_cell.length_c   1.000
_cell.angle_alpha   90.00
_cell.angle_beta   90.00
_cell.angle_gamma   90.00
#
_symmetry.space_group_name_H-M   'P 1'
#
loop_
_entity.id
_entity.type
_entity.pdbx_description
1 polymer ?
#
loop_
_entity_poly.entity_id
_entity_poly.type
_entity_poly.pdbx_seq_one_letter_code
_entity_poly.pdbx_strand_id
1 'polypeptide(L)'
;MKKLNKKFRNQNKSTDVLSFPFLSSNNLKFIKQKKLYIGDVATSYEIINSRSKKNNFLLEFDKAWVHGLLHLIGYNHIQNKDYFKMNKIEKRILNSIN
;
A
#
# COMPACT_ATOMS: atom_id res chain seq x y z
N MET A 1 8.79 11.64 -3.27
CA MET A 1 7.37 11.23 -3.33
C MET A 1 6.38 12.27 -3.90
N LYS A 2 6.38 13.54 -3.45
CA LYS A 2 5.46 14.60 -3.96
C LYS A 2 5.34 14.69 -5.49
N LYS A 3 6.47 14.59 -6.22
CA LYS A 3 6.49 14.59 -7.70
C LYS A 3 5.71 13.41 -8.30
N LEU A 4 5.86 12.20 -7.74
CA LEU A 4 5.13 11.01 -8.18
C LEU A 4 3.63 11.16 -7.89
N ASN A 5 3.27 11.64 -6.71
CA ASN A 5 1.87 11.84 -6.35
C ASN A 5 1.17 12.87 -7.26
N LYS A 6 1.88 13.95 -7.62
CA LYS A 6 1.40 14.91 -8.61
C LYS A 6 1.24 14.26 -9.99
N LYS A 7 2.25 13.52 -10.46
CA LYS A 7 2.25 12.91 -11.80
C LYS A 7 1.14 11.86 -11.98
N PHE A 8 0.93 10.99 -11.00
CA PHE A 8 0.08 9.81 -11.16
C PHE A 8 -1.28 9.89 -10.47
N ARG A 9 -1.46 10.81 -9.51
CA ARG A 9 -2.73 10.99 -8.77
C ARG A 9 -3.26 12.42 -8.84
N ASN A 10 -2.56 13.32 -9.56
CA ASN A 10 -2.85 14.75 -9.61
C ASN A 10 -2.91 15.43 -8.22
N GLN A 11 -2.16 14.89 -7.24
CA GLN A 11 -2.12 15.42 -5.88
C GLN A 11 -0.77 16.09 -5.59
N ASN A 12 -0.76 17.41 -5.41
CA ASN A 12 0.47 18.18 -5.14
C ASN A 12 0.90 18.13 -3.66
N LYS A 13 0.88 16.94 -3.04
CA LYS A 13 1.31 16.70 -1.66
C LYS A 13 2.17 15.45 -1.56
N SER A 14 3.05 15.38 -0.57
CA SER A 14 3.82 14.16 -0.30
C SER A 14 2.93 13.13 0.41
N THR A 15 3.25 11.84 0.26
CA THR A 15 2.55 10.72 0.89
C THR A 15 3.59 9.68 1.32
N ASP A 16 3.24 8.79 2.23
CA ASP A 16 4.07 7.68 2.69
C ASP A 16 4.22 6.57 1.65
N VAL A 17 3.14 6.21 0.96
CA VAL A 17 3.09 5.12 -0.03
C VAL A 17 2.25 5.49 -1.26
N LEU A 18 2.68 5.00 -2.43
CA LEU A 18 1.90 4.97 -3.66
C LEU A 18 1.95 3.56 -4.24
N SER A 19 0.79 3.07 -4.71
CA SER A 19 0.67 1.79 -5.41
C SER A 19 0.29 1.99 -6.87
N PHE A 20 0.96 1.23 -7.74
CA PHE A 20 0.79 1.21 -9.19
C PHE A 20 0.39 -0.20 -9.62
N PRO A 21 -0.91 -0.57 -9.50
CA PRO A 21 -1.37 -1.90 -9.88
C PRO A 21 -1.14 -2.13 -11.38
N PHE A 22 -0.54 -3.27 -11.73
CA PHE A 22 -0.39 -3.70 -13.11
C PHE A 22 -1.69 -4.29 -13.67
N LEU A 23 -2.47 -4.93 -12.79
CA LEU A 23 -3.71 -5.59 -13.13
C LEU A 23 -4.91 -4.69 -12.83
N SER A 24 -5.88 -4.67 -13.73
CA SER A 24 -7.22 -4.15 -13.42
C SER A 24 -7.94 -5.13 -12.49
N SER A 25 -8.92 -4.62 -11.73
CA SER A 25 -9.75 -5.42 -10.80
C SER A 25 -10.37 -6.67 -11.43
N ASN A 26 -10.60 -6.65 -12.75
CA ASN A 26 -11.20 -7.77 -13.49
C ASN A 26 -10.19 -8.92 -13.77
N ASN A 27 -8.89 -8.67 -13.67
CA ASN A 27 -7.81 -9.61 -13.99
C ASN A 27 -7.20 -10.28 -12.75
N LEU A 28 -7.70 -10.01 -11.54
CA LEU A 28 -7.22 -10.61 -10.29
C LEU A 28 -7.37 -12.14 -10.26
N LYS A 29 -8.23 -12.72 -11.12
CA LYS A 29 -8.39 -14.17 -11.27
C LYS A 29 -7.10 -14.87 -11.74
N PHE A 30 -6.21 -14.15 -12.43
CA PHE A 30 -4.96 -14.68 -12.94
C PHE A 30 -3.84 -14.74 -11.88
N ILE A 31 -4.02 -14.15 -10.70
CA ILE A 31 -3.01 -14.16 -9.60
C ILE A 31 -2.62 -15.59 -9.18
N LYS A 32 -3.46 -16.59 -9.47
CA LYS A 32 -3.13 -18.01 -9.22
C LYS A 32 -1.98 -18.55 -10.09
N GLN A 33 -1.56 -17.83 -11.12
CA GLN A 33 -0.38 -18.20 -11.91
C GLN A 33 0.89 -17.84 -11.13
N LYS A 34 1.78 -18.82 -10.95
CA LYS A 34 2.93 -18.77 -10.02
C LYS A 34 3.96 -17.66 -10.26
N LYS A 35 3.82 -16.82 -11.31
CA LYS A 35 4.75 -15.72 -11.64
C LYS A 35 4.02 -14.50 -12.24
N LEU A 36 2.92 -14.07 -11.63
CA LEU A 36 2.23 -12.87 -12.09
C LEU A 36 2.84 -11.61 -11.48
N TYR A 37 3.22 -10.67 -12.33
CA TYR A 37 3.57 -9.32 -11.91
C TYR A 37 2.30 -8.55 -11.51
N ILE A 38 2.23 -8.09 -10.26
CA ILE A 38 1.03 -7.42 -9.70
C ILE A 38 1.14 -5.89 -9.67
N GLY A 39 2.35 -5.35 -9.87
CA GLY A 39 2.60 -3.90 -9.92
C GLY A 39 3.71 -3.44 -8.99
N ASP A 40 3.84 -2.12 -8.88
CA ASP A 40 4.90 -1.45 -8.11
C ASP A 40 4.36 -0.76 -6.85
N VAL A 41 5.17 -0.75 -5.80
CA VAL A 41 4.94 0.09 -4.62
C VAL A 41 6.12 1.05 -4.47
N ALA A 42 5.83 2.35 -4.35
CA ALA A 42 6.82 3.35 -4.00
C ALA A 42 6.55 3.88 -2.60
N THR A 43 7.56 3.83 -1.72
CA THR A 43 7.48 4.35 -0.35
C THR A 43 8.43 5.54 -0.15
N SER A 44 8.11 6.44 0.78
CA SER A 44 8.95 7.60 1.10
C SER A 44 9.69 7.35 2.40
N TYR A 45 11.00 7.13 2.31
CA TYR A 45 11.87 6.96 3.48
C TYR A 45 11.74 8.13 4.46
N GLU A 46 11.71 9.36 3.96
CA GLU A 46 11.70 10.57 4.79
C GLU A 46 10.43 10.66 5.66
N ILE A 47 9.27 10.31 5.10
CA ILE A 47 7.99 10.31 5.82
C ILE A 47 7.94 9.17 6.83
N ILE A 48 8.36 7.96 6.42
CA ILE A 48 8.38 6.80 7.29
C ILE A 48 9.34 7.04 8.47
N ASN A 49 10.56 7.51 8.19
CA ASN A 49 11.55 7.85 9.19
C ASN A 49 11.08 8.98 10.13
N SER A 50 10.34 9.97 9.61
CA SER A 50 9.76 11.02 10.45
C SER A 50 8.68 10.47 11.40
N ARG A 51 7.85 9.53 10.95
CA ARG A 51 6.81 8.90 11.78
C ARG A 51 7.40 7.93 12.80
N SER A 52 8.45 7.22 12.42
CA SER A 52 9.13 6.28 13.29
C SER A 52 9.85 6.95 14.45
N LYS A 53 10.05 8.27 14.46
CA LYS A 53 10.56 8.99 15.64
C LYS A 53 9.74 8.76 16.91
N LYS A 54 8.45 8.43 16.76
CA LYS A 54 7.54 8.12 17.88
C LYS A 54 7.44 6.61 18.18
N ASN A 55 7.94 5.75 17.29
CA ASN A 55 7.76 4.30 17.28
C ASN A 55 9.06 3.61 16.78
N ASN A 56 8.92 2.49 16.06
CA ASN A 56 10.00 1.76 15.43
C ASN A 56 9.93 1.93 13.89
N PHE A 57 11.08 2.00 13.22
CA PHE A 57 11.14 2.18 11.77
C PHE A 57 10.52 1.00 10.99
N LEU A 58 10.84 -0.24 11.37
CA LEU A 58 10.32 -1.44 10.73
C LEU A 58 8.80 -1.49 10.84
N LEU A 59 8.24 -1.15 12.00
CA LEU A 59 6.78 -1.09 12.19
C LEU A 59 6.09 -0.09 11.25
N GLU A 60 6.63 1.12 11.10
CA GLU A 60 6.05 2.11 10.18
C GLU A 60 6.27 1.75 8.71
N PHE A 61 7.40 1.10 8.39
CA PHE A 61 7.68 0.57 7.07
C PHE A 61 6.72 -0.58 6.72
N ASP A 62 6.47 -1.49 7.66
CA ASP A 62 5.56 -2.63 7.51
C ASP A 62 4.13 -2.19 7.22
N LYS A 63 3.64 -1.19 7.97
CA LYS A 63 2.35 -0.56 7.66
C LYS A 63 2.32 -0.03 6.22
N ALA A 64 3.36 0.69 5.79
CA ALA A 64 3.39 1.31 4.47
C ALA A 64 3.40 0.28 3.34
N TRP A 65 4.26 -0.73 3.37
CA TRP A 65 4.35 -1.70 2.28
C TRP A 65 3.17 -2.69 2.28
N VAL A 66 2.65 -3.12 3.44
CA VAL A 66 1.45 -3.96 3.52
C VAL A 66 0.24 -3.21 2.95
N HIS A 67 0.07 -1.93 3.32
CA HIS A 67 -0.97 -1.08 2.76
C HIS A 67 -0.82 -0.96 1.24
N GLY A 68 0.41 -0.74 0.77
CA GLY A 68 0.75 -0.69 -0.64
C GLY A 68 0.37 -1.96 -1.41
N LEU A 69 0.71 -3.13 -0.85
CA LEU A 69 0.40 -4.45 -1.40
C LEU A 69 -1.11 -4.69 -1.50
N LEU A 70 -1.87 -4.34 -0.47
CA LEU A 70 -3.34 -4.51 -0.48
C LEU A 70 -3.98 -3.72 -1.61
N HIS A 71 -3.47 -2.52 -1.91
CA HIS A 71 -3.89 -1.75 -3.07
C HIS A 71 -3.53 -2.41 -4.41
N LEU A 72 -2.39 -3.10 -4.52
CA LEU A 72 -2.04 -3.83 -5.75
C LEU A 72 -3.00 -4.99 -6.05
N ILE A 73 -3.50 -5.65 -5.02
CA ILE A 73 -4.43 -6.79 -5.16
C ILE A 73 -5.92 -6.36 -5.13
N GLY A 74 -6.20 -5.06 -5.25
CA GLY A 74 -7.55 -4.53 -5.47
C GLY A 74 -8.34 -4.15 -4.23
N TYR A 75 -7.74 -4.14 -3.03
CA TYR A 75 -8.39 -3.50 -1.89
C TYR A 75 -8.32 -1.98 -2.01
N ASN A 76 -9.40 -1.31 -1.62
CA ASN A 76 -9.45 0.13 -1.47
C ASN A 76 -10.15 0.48 -0.16
N HIS A 77 -10.15 1.75 0.20
CA HIS A 77 -10.76 2.25 1.43
C HIS A 77 -11.61 3.49 1.18
N ILE A 78 -12.27 3.57 0.01
CA ILE A 78 -13.09 4.73 -0.38
C ILE A 78 -14.38 4.78 0.44
N GLN A 79 -15.02 3.62 0.65
CA GLN A 79 -16.21 3.49 1.47
C GLN A 79 -15.87 2.87 2.83
N ASN A 80 -16.66 3.19 3.87
CA ASN A 80 -16.46 2.65 5.22
C ASN A 80 -16.40 1.12 5.25
N LYS A 81 -17.28 0.45 4.49
CA LYS A 81 -17.30 -1.02 4.40
C LYS A 81 -15.97 -1.59 3.85
N ASP A 82 -15.44 -0.96 2.81
CA ASP A 82 -14.17 -1.38 2.18
C ASP A 82 -12.98 -1.08 3.08
N TYR A 83 -13.00 0.07 3.76
CA TYR A 83 -12.01 0.43 4.77
C TYR A 83 -11.93 -0.62 5.89
N PHE A 84 -13.07 -1.01 6.48
CA PHE A 84 -13.08 -2.01 7.55
C PHE A 84 -12.57 -3.38 7.07
N LYS A 85 -12.91 -3.76 5.82
CA LYS A 85 -12.42 -4.99 5.21
C LYS A 85 -10.90 -4.95 5.01
N MET A 86 -10.38 -3.88 4.42
CA MET A 86 -8.95 -3.69 4.19
C MET A 86 -8.18 -3.65 5.51
N ASN A 87 -8.63 -2.85 6.48
CA ASN A 87 -8.00 -2.72 7.80
C ASN A 87 -7.93 -4.05 8.56
N LYS A 88 -8.96 -4.89 8.48
CA LYS A 88 -8.94 -6.23 9.11
C LYS A 88 -7.84 -7.11 8.52
N ILE A 89 -7.63 -7.05 7.21
CA ILE A 89 -6.62 -7.85 6.52
C ILE A 89 -5.22 -7.27 6.78
N GLU A 90 -5.09 -5.95 6.73
CA GLU A 90 -3.84 -5.24 7.04
C GLU A 90 -3.32 -5.64 8.42
N LYS A 91 -4.18 -5.57 9.45
CA LYS A 91 -3.85 -6.02 10.81
C LYS A 91 -3.46 -7.50 10.87
N ARG A 92 -4.18 -8.36 10.13
CA ARG A 92 -3.87 -9.80 10.10
C ARG A 92 -2.48 -10.06 9.53
N ILE A 93 -2.09 -9.36 8.46
CA ILE A 93 -0.77 -9.51 7.84
C ILE A 93 0.31 -8.96 8.78
N LEU A 94 0.12 -7.76 9.34
CA LEU A 94 1.08 -7.16 10.28
C LEU A 94 1.32 -8.04 11.52
N ASN A 95 0.27 -8.70 12.04
CA ASN A 95 0.40 -9.63 13.15
C ASN A 95 1.08 -10.96 12.79
N SER A 96 1.28 -11.27 11.50
CA SER A 96 2.00 -12.47 11.05
C SER A 96 3.48 -12.21 10.76
N ILE A 97 3.87 -10.94 10.70
CA ILE A 97 5.26 -10.50 10.45
C ILE A 97 5.96 -10.16 11.77
N ASN A 98 5.20 -9.69 12.76
CA ASN A 98 5.64 -9.52 14.15
C ASN A 98 5.57 -10.84 14.93
#